data_AF-A0A1H7WW10-F1
#
_entry.id   AF-A0A1H7WW10-F1
#
_cell.length_a   1.000
_cell.length_b   1.000
_cell.length_c   1.000
_cell.angle_alpha   90.00
_cell.angle_beta   90.00
_cell.angle_gamma   90.00
#
_symmetry.space_group_name_H-M   'P 1'
#
loop_
_entity.id
_entity.type
_entity.pdbx_description
1 polymer ?
#
loop_
_entity_poly.entity_id
_entity_poly.type
_entity_poly.pdbx_seq_one_letter_code
_entity_poly.pdbx_strand_id
1 'polypeptide(L)'
;MQDLWLLKSGTSSIDQASMLARTLSPEVQSWKAVDGALVYLYATGIAPPVLASPEPAAKWLRLACLQEVQGASAGQAASHRYVVETDVLPGFEDDFNAWYTQEHLPGLAAVPGNVRAARYIDATGSPRYYACYDLVGAETLGSPQWLAVRATPWSSRVRPAFRNTRRTMFCLAGVVG
;
A
#
# COMPACT_ATOMS: atom_id res chain seq x y z
N MET A 1 -11.22 -9.19 4.93
CA MET A 1 -10.91 -7.77 5.21
C MET A 1 -10.20 -7.73 6.54
N GLN A 2 -8.89 -7.45 6.56
CA GLN A 2 -8.05 -7.52 7.75
C GLN A 2 -7.20 -6.25 7.85
N ASP A 3 -7.10 -5.70 9.06
CA ASP A 3 -6.22 -4.56 9.34
C ASP A 3 -4.75 -4.95 9.22
N LEU A 4 -3.91 -3.94 9.00
CA LEU A 4 -2.47 -4.09 8.93
C LEU A 4 -1.77 -3.20 9.94
N TRP A 5 -0.60 -3.64 10.38
CA TRP A 5 0.38 -2.79 11.05
C TRP A 5 1.46 -2.42 10.05
N LEU A 6 1.73 -1.12 9.90
CA LEU A 6 2.77 -0.60 9.02
C LEU A 6 3.88 0.07 9.84
N LEU A 7 5.12 -0.33 9.61
CA LEU A 7 6.31 0.39 10.06
C LEU A 7 7.03 0.96 8.84
N LYS A 8 7.37 2.25 8.90
CA LYS A 8 8.13 2.96 7.86
C LYS A 8 9.55 3.21 8.35
N SER A 9 10.57 2.90 7.53
CA SER A 9 11.99 3.08 7.87
C SER A 9 12.82 3.68 6.72
N GLY A 10 13.91 4.40 7.03
CA GLY A 10 14.85 5.01 6.08
C GLY A 10 16.21 4.30 5.95
N THR A 11 17.08 4.82 5.07
CA THR A 11 18.26 4.13 4.48
C THR A 11 19.29 3.56 5.46
N SER A 12 19.52 4.16 6.62
CA SER A 12 20.52 3.66 7.59
C SER A 12 20.09 2.36 8.28
N SER A 13 18.84 1.93 8.06
CA SER A 13 18.27 0.74 8.67
C SER A 13 18.16 -0.44 7.71
N ILE A 14 18.43 -0.35 6.41
CA ILE A 14 18.05 -1.44 5.46
C ILE A 14 18.65 -2.80 5.85
N ASP A 15 19.92 -2.86 6.22
CA ASP A 15 20.56 -4.10 6.66
C ASP A 15 20.04 -4.57 8.02
N GLN A 16 19.70 -3.63 8.92
CA GLN A 16 19.12 -3.92 10.23
C GLN A 16 17.63 -4.30 10.14
N ALA A 17 16.84 -3.69 9.27
CA ALA A 17 15.43 -3.94 9.04
C ALA A 17 15.24 -5.23 8.25
N SER A 18 16.16 -5.53 7.32
CA SER A 18 16.22 -6.84 6.65
C SER A 18 16.73 -7.93 7.59
N MET A 19 17.69 -7.66 8.48
CA MET A 19 18.08 -8.60 9.55
C MET A 19 16.96 -8.78 10.59
N LEU A 20 16.32 -7.70 11.04
CA LEU A 20 15.16 -7.76 11.93
C LEU A 20 14.10 -8.58 11.25
N ALA A 21 13.64 -8.25 10.03
CA ALA A 21 12.71 -9.03 9.18
C ALA A 21 13.04 -10.54 9.17
N ARG A 22 14.31 -10.91 8.99
CA ARG A 22 14.80 -12.31 9.02
C ARG A 22 14.71 -12.98 10.40
N THR A 23 14.68 -12.19 11.47
CA THR A 23 14.50 -12.64 12.86
C THR A 23 13.02 -12.56 13.28
N LEU A 24 12.14 -11.98 12.46
CA LEU A 24 10.72 -11.83 12.79
C LEU A 24 9.95 -13.11 12.48
N SER A 25 8.83 -13.25 13.17
CA SER A 25 7.76 -14.20 12.81
C SER A 25 7.50 -14.17 11.30
N PRO A 26 7.19 -15.30 10.64
CA PRO A 26 6.86 -15.40 9.20
C PRO A 26 5.69 -14.51 8.74
N GLU A 27 5.05 -13.80 9.67
CA GLU A 27 3.90 -12.93 9.50
C GLU A 27 4.24 -11.48 9.06
N VAL A 28 5.54 -11.12 8.99
CA VAL A 28 5.98 -9.77 8.57
C VAL A 28 6.57 -9.77 7.17
N GLN A 29 6.01 -8.95 6.28
CA GLN A 29 6.53 -8.75 4.92
C GLN A 29 7.21 -7.39 4.77
N SER A 30 8.42 -7.37 4.23
CA SER A 30 9.18 -6.16 3.93
C SER A 30 9.12 -5.79 2.45
N TRP A 31 8.99 -4.50 2.18
CA TRP A 31 8.86 -3.92 0.84
C TRP A 31 9.80 -2.73 0.75
N LYS A 32 10.74 -2.77 -0.19
CA LYS A 32 11.72 -1.69 -0.40
C LYS A 32 11.31 -0.84 -1.58
N ALA A 33 11.35 0.48 -1.43
CA ALA A 33 11.04 1.38 -2.54
C ALA A 33 12.03 1.14 -3.68
N VAL A 34 11.50 1.06 -4.91
CA VAL A 34 12.32 0.95 -6.12
C VAL A 34 13.20 2.19 -6.25
N ASP A 35 12.63 3.36 -5.98
CA ASP A 35 13.33 4.63 -5.96
C ASP A 35 13.53 5.13 -4.53
N GLY A 36 14.79 5.32 -4.15
CA GLY A 36 15.18 5.85 -2.85
C GLY A 36 15.36 4.79 -1.78
N ALA A 37 15.12 5.20 -0.54
CA ALA A 37 15.60 4.51 0.66
C ALA A 37 14.51 3.87 1.53
N LEU A 38 13.25 4.10 1.18
CA LEU A 38 12.12 3.80 2.04
C LEU A 38 11.88 2.28 2.11
N VAL A 39 11.68 1.76 3.31
CA VAL A 39 11.25 0.37 3.53
C VAL A 39 9.98 0.35 4.35
N TYR A 40 8.99 -0.38 3.87
CA TYR A 40 7.72 -0.64 4.57
C TYR A 40 7.70 -2.08 5.06
N LEU A 41 7.47 -2.25 6.36
CA LEU A 41 7.21 -3.54 6.98
C LEU A 41 5.72 -3.61 7.29
N TYR A 42 5.07 -4.66 6.79
CA TYR A 42 3.67 -4.94 7.06
C TYR A 42 3.55 -6.18 7.92
N ALA A 43 2.76 -6.10 8.99
CA ALA A 43 2.40 -7.24 9.82
C ALA A 43 0.88 -7.36 9.90
N THR A 44 0.41 -8.60 10.05
CA THR A 44 -0.99 -8.89 10.37
C THR A 44 -1.15 -9.20 11.86
N GLY A 45 -2.38 -9.12 12.39
CA GLY A 45 -2.67 -9.46 13.77
C GLY A 45 -3.36 -8.36 14.58
N ILE A 46 -3.79 -8.70 15.79
CA ILE A 46 -4.61 -7.82 16.65
C ILE A 46 -3.80 -6.74 17.38
N ALA A 47 -2.48 -6.89 17.45
CA ALA A 47 -1.57 -5.99 18.15
C ALA A 47 -0.33 -5.72 17.26
N PRO A 48 0.34 -4.57 17.42
CA PRO A 48 1.59 -4.35 16.70
C PRO A 48 2.61 -5.39 17.17
N PRO A 49 3.50 -5.86 16.29
CA PRO A 49 4.60 -6.71 16.69
C PRO A 49 5.41 -6.06 17.84
N VAL A 50 5.80 -6.85 18.84
CA VAL A 50 6.56 -6.39 20.03
C VAL A 50 8.03 -6.08 19.70
N LEU A 51 8.33 -5.82 18.44
CA LEU A 51 9.67 -5.63 17.95
C LEU A 51 10.14 -4.22 18.25
N ALA A 52 11.38 -4.11 18.73
CA ALA A 52 12.07 -2.83 18.74
C ALA A 52 12.13 -2.31 17.31
N SER A 53 11.57 -1.12 17.10
CA SER A 53 11.72 -0.42 15.83
C SER A 53 13.22 -0.32 15.49
N PRO A 54 13.62 -0.53 14.22
CA PRO A 54 15.01 -0.35 13.79
C PRO A 54 15.51 1.08 14.04
N GLU A 55 14.58 2.03 14.15
CA GLU A 55 14.83 3.42 14.45
C GLU A 55 14.02 3.81 15.70
N PRO A 56 14.60 4.45 16.72
CA PRO A 56 13.90 4.83 17.96
C PRO A 56 12.64 5.69 17.75
N ALA A 57 12.59 6.41 16.62
CA ALA A 57 11.46 7.26 16.27
C ALA A 57 10.39 6.55 15.41
N ALA A 58 10.70 5.40 14.81
CA ALA A 58 9.75 4.68 13.97
C ALA A 58 8.70 4.01 14.86
N LYS A 59 7.42 4.15 14.48
CA LYS A 59 6.28 3.61 15.22
C LYS A 59 5.41 2.78 14.30
N TRP A 60 4.86 1.70 14.83
CA TRP A 60 3.84 0.92 14.14
C TRP A 60 2.57 1.75 14.01
N LEU A 61 2.11 1.91 12.77
CA LEU A 61 0.86 2.55 12.41
C LEU A 61 -0.21 1.47 12.23
N ARG A 62 -1.37 1.64 12.86
CA ARG A 62 -2.52 0.77 12.56
C ARG A 62 -3.22 1.29 11.33
N LEU A 63 -3.27 0.48 10.29
CA LEU A 63 -3.99 0.72 9.06
C LEU A 63 -5.30 -0.06 9.08
N ALA A 64 -6.41 0.62 9.36
CA ALA A 64 -7.73 0.00 9.35
C ALA A 64 -8.16 -0.26 7.90
N CYS A 65 -8.56 -1.50 7.59
CA CYS A 65 -8.94 -1.86 6.23
C CYS A 65 -10.34 -1.32 5.90
N LEU A 66 -10.43 -0.52 4.82
CA LEU A 66 -11.69 0.02 4.32
C LEU A 66 -12.30 -0.90 3.26
N GLN A 67 -11.47 -1.54 2.44
CA GLN A 67 -11.90 -2.42 1.36
C GLN A 67 -10.73 -3.26 0.88
N GLU A 68 -11.02 -4.49 0.46
CA GLU A 68 -10.07 -5.37 -0.20
C GLU A 68 -10.79 -6.10 -1.34
N VAL A 69 -10.11 -6.22 -2.48
CA VAL A 69 -10.62 -6.89 -3.68
C VAL A 69 -9.51 -7.83 -4.20
N GLN A 70 -9.86 -9.08 -4.47
CA GLN A 70 -8.98 -10.01 -5.16
C GLN A 70 -8.71 -9.51 -6.58
N GLY A 71 -7.45 -9.47 -6.98
CA GLY A 71 -7.09 -9.01 -8.31
C GLY A 71 -7.29 -10.09 -9.38
N ALA A 72 -7.29 -9.69 -10.66
CA ALA A 72 -7.42 -10.60 -11.79
C ALA A 72 -6.27 -11.63 -11.90
N SER A 73 -5.14 -11.36 -11.23
CA SER A 73 -4.00 -12.26 -11.10
C SER A 73 -3.85 -12.83 -9.69
N ALA A 74 -4.94 -12.89 -8.93
CA ALA A 74 -4.96 -13.56 -7.62
C ALA A 74 -4.39 -14.99 -7.72
N GLY A 75 -3.61 -15.38 -6.72
CA GLY A 75 -2.89 -16.66 -6.68
C GLY A 75 -1.50 -16.63 -7.32
N GLN A 76 -1.15 -15.57 -8.05
CA GLN A 76 0.23 -15.35 -8.50
C GLN A 76 1.08 -14.66 -7.42
N ALA A 77 2.40 -14.81 -7.49
CA ALA A 77 3.31 -14.12 -6.59
C ALA A 77 3.36 -12.61 -6.93
N ALA A 78 3.10 -11.76 -5.95
CA ALA A 78 3.29 -10.32 -6.08
C ALA A 78 4.76 -9.98 -5.81
N SER A 79 5.49 -9.55 -6.85
CA SER A 79 6.88 -9.09 -6.69
C SER A 79 6.97 -7.59 -6.40
N HIS A 80 5.92 -6.84 -6.70
CA HIS A 80 5.85 -5.40 -6.53
C HIS A 80 4.61 -4.98 -5.74
N ARG A 81 4.71 -3.87 -5.02
CA ARG A 81 3.57 -3.20 -4.39
C ARG A 81 3.61 -1.73 -4.75
N TYR A 82 2.53 -1.25 -5.36
CA TYR A 82 2.33 0.18 -5.57
C TYR A 82 1.46 0.74 -4.45
N VAL A 83 1.94 1.77 -3.77
CA VAL A 83 1.20 2.44 -2.69
C VAL A 83 0.96 3.89 -3.05
N VAL A 84 -0.30 4.32 -2.93
CA VAL A 84 -0.70 5.72 -2.98
C VAL A 84 -1.15 6.14 -1.59
N GLU A 85 -0.37 7.00 -0.95
CA GLU A 85 -0.75 7.68 0.28
C GLU A 85 -1.36 9.02 -0.10
N THR A 86 -2.51 9.36 0.48
CA THR A 86 -3.18 10.63 0.14
C THR A 86 -4.08 11.13 1.28
N ASP A 87 -4.14 12.45 1.40
CA ASP A 87 -5.23 13.15 2.07
C ASP A 87 -6.19 13.66 1.01
N VAL A 88 -7.36 14.12 1.44
CA VAL A 88 -8.34 14.76 0.55
C VAL A 88 -8.77 16.09 1.18
N LEU A 89 -9.14 17.06 0.33
CA LEU A 89 -9.74 18.30 0.80
C LEU A 89 -10.98 18.03 1.66
N PRO A 90 -11.22 18.84 2.72
CA PRO A 90 -12.46 18.77 3.49
C PRO A 90 -13.69 18.93 2.59
N GLY A 91 -14.68 18.08 2.79
CA GLY A 91 -15.94 18.07 2.03
C GLY A 91 -15.90 17.22 0.76
N PHE A 92 -14.76 16.59 0.45
CA PHE A 92 -14.62 15.68 -0.70
C PHE A 92 -14.49 14.20 -0.28
N GLU A 93 -14.45 13.90 1.00
CA GLU A 93 -14.26 12.56 1.54
C GLU A 93 -15.30 11.55 1.02
N ASP A 94 -16.56 11.95 0.95
CA ASP A 94 -17.64 11.05 0.53
C ASP A 94 -17.50 10.68 -0.96
N ASP A 95 -17.28 11.65 -1.85
CA ASP A 95 -17.08 11.38 -3.28
C ASP A 95 -15.77 10.62 -3.53
N PHE A 96 -14.72 10.94 -2.79
CA PHE A 96 -13.44 10.23 -2.84
C PHE A 96 -13.57 8.77 -2.43
N ASN A 97 -14.28 8.49 -1.33
CA ASN A 97 -14.49 7.14 -0.84
C ASN A 97 -15.43 6.36 -1.76
N ALA A 98 -16.51 6.98 -2.23
CA ALA A 98 -17.44 6.37 -3.19
C ALA A 98 -16.73 6.00 -4.50
N TRP A 99 -15.92 6.92 -5.05
CA TRP A 99 -15.12 6.66 -6.25
C TRP A 99 -14.20 5.46 -6.09
N TYR A 100 -13.46 5.41 -4.98
CA TYR A 100 -12.59 4.29 -4.70
C TYR A 100 -13.37 2.97 -4.56
N THR A 101 -14.49 3.00 -3.85
CA THR A 101 -15.26 1.80 -3.54
C THR A 101 -15.97 1.22 -4.75
N GLN A 102 -16.53 2.07 -5.59
CA GLN A 102 -17.43 1.67 -6.66
C GLN A 102 -16.72 1.51 -8.00
N GLU A 103 -15.68 2.31 -8.27
CA GLU A 103 -15.05 2.38 -9.59
C GLU A 103 -13.56 2.07 -9.53
N HIS A 104 -12.80 2.82 -8.74
CA HIS A 104 -11.34 2.82 -8.89
C HIS A 104 -10.68 1.55 -8.38
N LEU A 105 -10.97 1.14 -7.14
CA LEU A 105 -10.35 -0.04 -6.56
C LEU A 105 -10.78 -1.32 -7.29
N PRO A 106 -12.08 -1.58 -7.55
CA PRO A 106 -12.49 -2.75 -8.31
C PRO A 106 -11.98 -2.74 -9.75
N GLY A 107 -11.99 -1.57 -10.41
CA GLY A 107 -11.47 -1.41 -11.77
C GLY A 107 -9.99 -1.76 -11.86
N LEU A 108 -9.17 -1.28 -10.92
CA LEU A 108 -7.74 -1.61 -10.89
C LEU A 108 -7.49 -3.06 -10.46
N ALA A 109 -8.31 -3.63 -9.58
CA ALA A 109 -8.23 -5.05 -9.22
C ALA A 109 -8.46 -5.95 -10.45
N ALA A 110 -9.38 -5.58 -11.34
CA ALA A 110 -9.69 -6.35 -12.55
C ALA A 110 -8.59 -6.30 -13.64
N VAL A 111 -7.54 -5.50 -13.48
CA VAL A 111 -6.44 -5.40 -14.46
C VAL A 111 -5.52 -6.62 -14.35
N PRO A 112 -5.23 -7.34 -15.45
CA PRO A 112 -4.22 -8.39 -15.47
C PRO A 112 -2.86 -7.88 -14.96
N GLY A 113 -2.24 -8.62 -14.04
CA GLY A 113 -1.03 -8.22 -13.33
C GLY A 113 -1.32 -7.70 -11.91
N ASN A 114 -2.56 -7.36 -11.57
CA ASN A 114 -2.95 -7.05 -10.20
C ASN A 114 -3.33 -8.34 -9.45
N VAL A 115 -2.62 -8.64 -8.36
CA VAL A 115 -2.84 -9.81 -7.49
C VAL A 115 -3.87 -9.49 -6.41
N ARG A 116 -3.80 -8.29 -5.83
CA ARG A 116 -4.68 -7.82 -4.76
C ARG A 116 -4.71 -6.30 -4.72
N ALA A 117 -5.89 -5.71 -4.60
CA ALA A 117 -6.07 -4.28 -4.37
C ALA A 117 -6.73 -4.06 -3.01
N ALA A 118 -6.18 -3.18 -2.19
CA ALA A 118 -6.71 -2.89 -0.86
C ALA A 118 -6.62 -1.41 -0.51
N ARG A 119 -7.58 -0.93 0.27
CA ARG A 119 -7.59 0.40 0.88
C ARG A 119 -7.54 0.32 2.37
N TYR A 120 -6.77 1.23 2.95
CA TYR A 120 -6.66 1.41 4.38
C TYR A 120 -6.73 2.88 4.77
N ILE A 121 -6.99 3.10 6.06
CA ILE A 121 -6.94 4.42 6.70
C ILE A 121 -6.11 4.37 7.99
N ASP A 122 -5.26 5.37 8.18
CA ASP A 122 -4.68 5.73 9.46
C ASP A 122 -5.56 6.82 10.10
N ALA A 123 -6.10 6.55 11.28
CA ALA A 123 -7.00 7.47 11.97
C ALA A 123 -6.29 8.71 12.53
N THR A 124 -4.96 8.64 12.67
CA THR A 124 -4.16 9.64 13.40
C THR A 124 -3.09 10.32 12.54
N GLY A 125 -2.70 9.68 11.44
CA GLY A 125 -1.62 10.15 10.58
C GLY A 125 -2.06 11.05 9.43
N SER A 126 -1.06 11.62 8.74
CA SER A 126 -1.20 12.26 7.44
C SER A 126 0.01 11.87 6.57
N PRO A 127 -0.19 11.36 5.34
CA PRO A 127 -1.49 11.15 4.70
C PRO A 127 -2.32 10.02 5.35
N ARG A 128 -3.64 10.21 5.39
CA ARG A 128 -4.59 9.33 6.08
C ARG A 128 -4.90 8.06 5.30
N TYR A 129 -5.06 8.16 3.98
CA TYR A 129 -5.51 7.04 3.15
C TYR A 129 -4.36 6.35 2.44
N TYR A 130 -4.43 5.03 2.38
CA TYR A 130 -3.46 4.17 1.70
C TYR A 130 -4.21 3.30 0.71
N ALA A 131 -3.93 3.46 -0.59
CA ALA A 131 -4.35 2.51 -1.61
C ALA A 131 -3.14 1.66 -2.01
N CYS A 132 -3.22 0.37 -1.75
CA CYS A 132 -2.15 -0.61 -1.97
C CYS A 132 -2.56 -1.58 -3.07
N TYR A 133 -1.67 -1.78 -4.04
CA TYR A 133 -1.87 -2.71 -5.15
C TYR A 133 -0.68 -3.65 -5.22
N ASP A 134 -0.96 -4.93 -5.07
CA ASP A 134 0.02 -6.01 -5.11
C ASP A 134 0.08 -6.47 -6.55
N LEU A 135 1.25 -6.37 -7.17
CA LEU A 135 1.43 -6.51 -8.60
C LEU A 135 2.41 -7.65 -8.90
N VAL A 136 2.11 -8.41 -9.95
CA VAL A 136 3.02 -9.42 -10.50
C VAL A 136 4.34 -8.76 -10.93
N GLY A 137 4.27 -7.54 -11.46
CA GLY A 137 5.41 -6.71 -11.85
C GLY A 137 5.05 -5.23 -11.99
N ALA A 138 6.06 -4.36 -11.93
CA ALA A 138 5.89 -2.90 -11.97
C ALA A 138 5.25 -2.39 -13.28
N GLU A 139 5.43 -3.12 -14.38
CA GLU A 139 4.90 -2.82 -15.70
C GLU A 139 3.35 -2.80 -15.74
N THR A 140 2.69 -3.49 -14.81
CA THR A 140 1.21 -3.47 -14.68
C THR A 140 0.67 -2.04 -14.61
N LEU A 141 1.39 -1.14 -13.92
CA LEU A 141 1.01 0.26 -13.73
C LEU A 141 0.97 1.07 -15.04
N GLY A 142 1.76 0.65 -16.03
CA GLY A 142 1.86 1.27 -17.35
C GLY A 142 0.96 0.62 -18.40
N SER A 143 0.26 -0.46 -18.05
CA SER A 143 -0.61 -1.17 -19.00
C SER A 143 -1.78 -0.30 -19.49
N PRO A 144 -2.24 -0.47 -20.74
CA PRO A 144 -3.39 0.27 -21.26
C PRO A 144 -4.65 0.15 -20.38
N GLN A 145 -4.91 -1.03 -19.83
CA GLN A 145 -6.07 -1.30 -18.97
C GLN A 145 -5.98 -0.51 -17.65
N TRP A 146 -4.80 -0.49 -17.02
CA TRP A 146 -4.56 0.30 -15.82
C TRP A 146 -4.74 1.80 -16.09
N LEU A 147 -4.17 2.28 -17.19
CA LEU A 147 -4.26 3.69 -17.58
C LEU A 147 -5.71 4.10 -17.89
N ALA A 148 -6.51 3.22 -18.50
CA ALA A 148 -7.92 3.48 -18.79
C ALA A 148 -8.74 3.68 -17.52
N VAL A 149 -8.60 2.81 -16.51
CA VAL A 149 -9.27 2.97 -15.20
C VAL A 149 -8.85 4.26 -14.52
N ARG A 150 -7.60 4.70 -14.72
CA ARG A 150 -7.08 5.94 -14.17
C ARG A 150 -7.53 7.20 -14.90
N ALA A 151 -8.23 7.09 -16.04
CA ALA A 151 -8.61 8.20 -16.91
C ALA A 151 -10.13 8.36 -17.05
N THR A 152 -10.92 7.76 -16.15
CA THR A 152 -12.38 7.91 -16.14
C THR A 152 -12.81 9.36 -15.81
N PRO A 153 -14.02 9.78 -16.23
CA PRO A 153 -14.56 11.08 -15.83
C PRO A 153 -14.59 11.28 -14.30
N TRP A 154 -14.90 10.24 -13.52
CA TRP A 154 -14.91 10.31 -12.06
C TRP A 154 -13.49 10.46 -11.49
N SER A 155 -12.49 9.76 -12.05
CA SER A 155 -11.08 9.97 -11.70
C SER A 155 -10.65 11.43 -11.92
N SER A 156 -11.05 12.04 -13.03
CA SER A 156 -10.75 13.44 -13.35
C SER A 156 -11.44 14.42 -12.39
N ARG A 157 -12.63 14.08 -11.88
CA ARG A 157 -13.36 14.87 -10.88
C ARG A 157 -12.72 14.83 -9.50
N VAL A 158 -12.31 13.64 -9.05
CA VAL A 158 -11.88 13.40 -7.66
C VAL A 158 -10.41 13.75 -7.40
N ARG A 159 -9.51 13.48 -8.36
CA ARG A 159 -8.07 13.67 -8.18
C ARG A 159 -7.61 15.10 -7.84
N PRO A 160 -8.22 16.19 -8.36
CA PRO A 160 -7.84 17.55 -7.98
C PRO A 160 -7.96 17.85 -6.48
N ALA A 161 -8.81 17.09 -5.76
CA ALA A 161 -8.98 17.22 -4.31
C ALA A 161 -7.89 16.53 -3.48
N PHE A 162 -6.99 15.76 -4.09
CA PHE A 162 -5.94 15.04 -3.37
C PHE A 162 -4.93 16.00 -2.72
N ARG A 163 -4.46 15.68 -1.52
CA ARG A 163 -3.46 16.43 -0.76
C ARG A 163 -2.38 15.50 -0.23
N ASN A 164 -1.20 16.05 0.05
CA ASN A 164 -0.05 15.34 0.62
C ASN A 164 0.28 14.01 -0.09
N THR A 165 0.03 13.93 -1.40
CA THR A 165 0.02 12.63 -2.07
C THR A 165 1.43 12.10 -2.29
N ARG A 166 1.67 10.86 -1.86
CA ARG A 166 2.90 10.11 -2.13
C ARG A 166 2.55 8.88 -2.96
N ARG A 167 3.39 8.59 -3.94
CA ARG A 167 3.24 7.44 -4.83
C ARG A 167 4.57 6.72 -4.86
N THR A 168 4.58 5.50 -4.37
CA THR A 168 5.82 4.76 -4.23
C THR A 168 5.61 3.35 -4.77
N MET A 169 6.48 2.97 -5.70
CA MET A 169 6.61 1.58 -6.11
C MET A 169 7.60 0.91 -5.18
N PHE A 170 7.24 -0.25 -4.67
CA PHE A 170 8.09 -1.09 -3.85
C PHE A 170 8.32 -2.43 -4.55
N CYS A 171 9.50 -3.01 -4.36
CA CYS A 171 9.77 -4.42 -4.63
C CYS A 171 9.79 -5.22 -3.32
N LEU A 172 9.41 -6.49 -3.41
CA LEU A 172 9.41 -7.41 -2.27
C LEU A 172 10.85 -7.62 -1.78
N ALA A 173 11.11 -7.28 -0.52
CA ALA A 173 12.43 -7.37 0.10
C ALA A 173 12.58 -8.67 0.89
N GLY A 174 12.35 -9.81 0.21
CA GLY A 174 12.46 -11.16 0.77
C GLY A 174 11.22 -11.62 1.53
N VAL A 175 10.80 -12.86 1.26
CA VAL A 175 9.85 -13.64 2.07
C VAL A 175 10.70 -14.63 2.85
N VAL A 176 10.51 -14.72 4.17
CA VAL A 176 11.11 -15.81 4.94
C VAL A 176 10.45 -17.10 4.45
N GLY A 177 11.25 -17.95 3.79
CA GLY A 177 10.82 -19.28 3.34
C GLY A 177 10.61 -20.25 4.50
#